data_AF-A0A536U6I5-F1
#
_entry.id   AF-A0A536U6I5-F1
#
_cell.length_a   1.000
_cell.length_b   1.000
_cell.length_c   1.000
_cell.angle_alpha   90.00
_cell.angle_beta   90.00
_cell.angle_gamma   90.00
#
_symmetry.space_group_name_H-M   'P 1'
#
loop_
_entity.id
_entity.type
_entity.pdbx_description
1 polymer ?
#
loop_
_entity_poly.entity_id
_entity_poly.type
_entity_poly.pdbx_seq_one_letter_code
_entity_poly.pdbx_strand_id
1 'polypeptide(L)'
;AGREGELIFRYIVRHASNKKPIERLWLQSMTQSSIKEGFEQLRKDRELLPLADAALCRSESDWLIGINGTRAMTAFNSKEGGFYKTTVGRVQTPTLAILVEREDRIRG
;
A
#
# COMPACT_ATOMS: atom_id res chain seq x y z
N ALA A 1 -13.83 2.33 -6.87
CA ALA A 1 -12.58 3.09 -6.64
C ALA A 1 -12.09 2.94 -5.19
N GLY A 2 -10.80 3.10 -4.88
CA GLY A 2 -10.25 2.79 -3.55
C GLY A 2 -8.91 3.47 -3.22
N ARG A 3 -8.35 3.14 -2.04
CA ARG A 3 -7.13 3.74 -1.45
C ARG A 3 -5.95 3.82 -2.42
N GLU A 4 -5.66 2.73 -3.13
CA GLU A 4 -4.51 2.66 -4.04
C GLU A 4 -4.63 3.64 -5.22
N GLY A 5 -5.83 3.76 -5.80
CA GLY A 5 -6.09 4.68 -6.90
C GLY A 5 -5.97 6.15 -6.50
N GLU A 6 -6.27 6.47 -5.24
CA GLU A 6 -6.03 7.81 -4.69
C GLU A 6 -4.53 8.08 -4.50
N LEU A 7 -3.78 7.13 -3.96
CA LEU A 7 -2.33 7.25 -3.78
C LEU A 7 -1.60 7.47 -5.12
N ILE A 8 -1.92 6.67 -6.14
CA ILE A 8 -1.35 6.80 -7.49
C ILE A 8 -1.60 8.22 -8.04
N PHE A 9 -2.85 8.69 -7.97
CA PHE A 9 -3.20 10.02 -8.43
C PHE A 9 -2.39 11.11 -7.70
N ARG A 10 -2.27 11.03 -6.37
CA ARG A 10 -1.51 11.99 -5.56
C ARG A 10 -0.03 12.02 -5.92
N TYR A 11 0.58 10.87 -6.16
CA TYR A 11 1.98 10.81 -6.61
C TYR A 11 2.16 11.48 -7.98
N ILE A 12 1.26 11.24 -8.93
CA ILE A 12 1.33 11.87 -10.25
C ILE A 12 1.18 13.39 -10.14
N VAL A 13 0.19 13.88 -9.40
CA VAL A 13 -0.04 15.33 -9.21
C VAL A 13 1.16 16.00 -8.55
N ARG A 14 1.70 15.38 -7.48
CA ARG A 14 2.88 15.88 -6.77
C ARG A 14 4.11 15.91 -7.67
N HIS A 15 4.35 14.82 -8.42
CA HIS A 15 5.48 14.72 -9.34
C HIS A 15 5.39 15.75 -10.47
N ALA A 16 4.18 15.97 -11.01
CA ALA A 16 3.91 16.99 -12.03
C ALA A 16 3.91 18.43 -11.47
N SER A 17 4.06 18.63 -10.15
CA SER A 17 3.97 19.94 -9.48
C SER A 17 2.69 20.73 -9.86
N ASN A 18 1.59 20.01 -10.11
CA ASN A 18 0.35 20.62 -10.57
C ASN A 18 -0.38 21.33 -9.43
N LYS A 19 -0.76 22.60 -9.64
CA LYS A 19 -1.48 23.43 -8.66
C LYS A 19 -2.94 23.71 -9.05
N LYS A 20 -3.42 23.12 -10.15
CA LYS A 20 -4.81 23.30 -10.59
C LYS A 20 -5.78 22.71 -9.55
N PRO A 21 -6.99 23.26 -9.41
CA PRO A 21 -8.03 22.69 -8.57
C PRO A 21 -8.27 21.21 -8.93
N ILE A 22 -8.48 20.38 -7.90
CA ILE A 22 -8.68 18.94 -8.04
C ILE A 22 -10.14 18.61 -7.79
N GLU A 23 -10.72 17.89 -8.74
CA GLU A 23 -12.02 17.23 -8.62
C GLU A 23 -11.86 15.75 -8.97
N ARG A 24 -12.56 14.88 -8.23
CA ARG A 24 -12.33 13.43 -8.28
C ARG A 24 -13.54 12.72 -8.86
N LEU A 25 -13.34 12.11 -10.01
CA LEU A 25 -14.28 11.15 -10.59
C LEU A 25 -14.21 9.84 -9.82
N TRP A 26 -15.33 9.42 -9.22
CA TRP A 26 -15.37 8.25 -8.33
C TRP A 26 -16.36 7.20 -8.82
N LEU A 27 -15.87 6.25 -9.60
CA LEU A 27 -16.70 5.22 -10.24
C LEU A 27 -16.65 3.88 -9.50
N GLN A 28 -17.78 3.17 -9.52
CA GLN A 28 -17.91 1.76 -9.11
C GLN A 28 -18.10 0.81 -10.31
N SER A 29 -18.40 1.37 -11.49
CA SER A 29 -18.61 0.65 -12.75
C SER A 29 -18.09 1.47 -13.92
N MET A 30 -17.75 0.80 -15.03
CA MET A 30 -17.29 1.42 -16.28
C MET A 30 -18.40 1.51 -17.34
N THR A 31 -19.66 1.31 -16.97
CA THR A 31 -20.79 1.50 -17.89
C THR A 31 -20.93 2.97 -18.29
N GLN A 32 -21.43 3.21 -19.50
CA GLN A 32 -21.59 4.57 -20.02
C GLN A 32 -22.48 5.45 -19.12
N SER A 33 -23.55 4.89 -18.55
CA SER A 33 -24.42 5.59 -17.60
C SER A 33 -23.66 6.01 -16.34
N SER A 34 -22.94 5.08 -15.70
CA SER A 34 -22.17 5.37 -14.48
C SER A 34 -21.07 6.40 -14.71
N ILE A 35 -20.44 6.41 -15.89
CA ILE A 35 -19.45 7.42 -16.24
C ILE A 35 -20.11 8.81 -16.34
N LYS A 36 -21.24 8.93 -17.05
CA LYS A 36 -21.97 10.20 -17.19
C LYS A 36 -22.40 10.74 -15.83
N GLU A 37 -23.06 9.91 -15.02
CA GLU A 37 -23.48 10.26 -13.66
C GLU A 37 -22.28 10.66 -12.77
N GLY A 38 -21.16 9.94 -12.89
CA GLY A 38 -19.95 10.24 -12.13
C GLY A 38 -19.33 11.59 -12.46
N PHE A 39 -19.42 12.05 -13.72
CA PHE A 39 -18.97 13.38 -14.12
C PHE A 39 -19.91 14.50 -13.66
N GLU A 40 -21.19 14.22 -13.50
CA GLU A 40 -22.16 15.17 -12.91
C GLU A 40 -21.95 15.32 -11.39
N GLN A 41 -21.34 14.32 -10.74
CA GLN A 41 -21.16 14.25 -9.30
C GLN A 41 -19.70 14.11 -8.88
N LEU A 42 -18.84 14.99 -9.38
CA LEU A 42 -17.43 15.00 -8.99
C LEU A 42 -17.27 15.32 -7.50
N ARG A 43 -16.40 14.57 -6.83
CA ARG A 43 -16.09 14.82 -5.41
C ARG A 43 -15.02 15.89 -5.27
N LYS A 44 -15.14 16.72 -4.24
CA LYS A 44 -14.13 17.74 -3.93
C LYS A 44 -12.88 17.10 -3.35
N ASP A 45 -11.71 17.67 -3.64
CA ASP A 45 -10.42 17.18 -3.14
C ASP A 45 -10.40 16.87 -1.64
N ARG A 46 -10.97 17.80 -0.84
CA ARG A 46 -11.05 17.70 0.63
C ARG A 46 -11.69 16.41 1.14
N GLU A 47 -12.63 15.84 0.40
CA GLU A 47 -13.34 14.62 0.80
C GLU A 47 -12.43 13.39 0.71
N LEU A 48 -11.39 13.47 -0.12
CA LEU A 48 -10.47 12.37 -0.40
C LEU A 48 -9.16 12.50 0.39
N LEU A 49 -8.88 13.65 1.01
CA LEU A 49 -7.66 13.84 1.81
C LEU A 49 -7.48 12.78 2.90
N PRO A 50 -8.50 12.42 3.71
CA PRO A 50 -8.32 11.36 4.71
C PRO A 50 -7.97 9.99 4.10
N LEU A 51 -8.51 9.71 2.91
CA LEU A 51 -8.21 8.48 2.17
C LEU A 51 -6.79 8.48 1.63
N ALA A 52 -6.34 9.63 1.12
CA ALA A 52 -4.99 9.85 0.63
C ALA A 52 -3.96 9.67 1.76
N ASP A 53 -4.21 10.29 2.91
CA ASP A 53 -3.34 10.20 4.09
C ASP A 53 -3.26 8.75 4.58
N ALA A 54 -4.38 8.05 4.68
CA ALA A 54 -4.41 6.64 5.06
C ALA A 54 -3.63 5.74 4.07
N ALA A 55 -3.69 6.03 2.77
CA ALA A 55 -2.95 5.28 1.76
C ALA A 55 -1.45 5.58 1.82
N LEU A 56 -1.06 6.84 2.02
CA LEU A 56 0.32 7.26 2.17
C LEU A 56 0.96 6.65 3.42
N CYS A 57 0.32 6.81 4.58
CA CYS A 57 0.81 6.24 5.85
C CYS A 57 1.02 4.73 5.76
N ARG A 58 0.10 4.02 5.08
CA ARG A 58 0.26 2.58 4.83
C ARG A 58 1.48 2.30 3.95
N SER A 59 1.63 3.01 2.83
CA SER A 59 2.75 2.83 1.89
C SER A 59 4.10 3.06 2.58
N GLU A 60 4.21 4.14 3.35
CA GLU A 60 5.40 4.48 4.12
C GLU A 60 5.69 3.46 5.22
N SER A 61 4.66 3.01 5.97
CA SER A 61 4.83 1.99 7.00
C SER A 61 5.28 0.65 6.42
N ASP A 62 4.68 0.21 5.32
CA ASP A 62 5.05 -1.04 4.65
C ASP A 62 6.51 -0.98 4.14
N TRP A 63 6.92 0.17 3.59
CA TRP A 63 8.30 0.41 3.14
C TRP A 63 9.31 0.43 4.29
N LEU A 64 9.02 1.19 5.36
CA LEU A 64 9.90 1.34 6.52
C LEU A 64 10.13 0.00 7.21
N ILE A 65 9.08 -0.77 7.46
CA ILE A 65 9.19 -2.10 8.10
C ILE A 65 9.89 -3.07 7.14
N GLY A 66 9.50 -3.07 5.87
CA GLY A 66 10.01 -3.98 4.86
C GLY A 66 11.52 -3.85 4.66
N ILE A 67 12.01 -2.64 4.41
CA ILE A 67 13.43 -2.40 4.15
C ILE A 67 14.28 -2.62 5.40
N ASN A 68 13.91 -2.03 6.52
CA ASN A 68 14.75 -2.12 7.72
C ASN A 68 14.77 -3.56 8.26
N GLY A 69 13.61 -4.21 8.35
CA GLY A 69 13.52 -5.59 8.80
C GLY A 69 14.26 -6.56 7.87
N THR A 70 14.08 -6.42 6.55
CA THR A 70 14.76 -7.30 5.58
C THR A 70 16.26 -7.15 5.65
N ARG A 71 16.78 -5.90 5.75
CA ARG A 71 18.22 -5.66 5.86
C ARG A 71 18.78 -6.23 7.16
N ALA A 72 18.12 -6.00 8.29
CA ALA A 72 18.55 -6.49 9.59
C ALA A 72 18.60 -8.03 9.62
N MET A 73 17.53 -8.69 9.19
CA MET A 73 17.45 -10.15 9.21
C MET A 73 18.37 -10.81 8.18
N THR A 74 18.52 -10.22 7.00
CA THR A 74 19.47 -10.71 5.99
C THR A 74 20.90 -10.60 6.50
N ALA A 75 21.28 -9.46 7.12
CA ALA A 75 22.59 -9.29 7.71
C ALA A 75 22.83 -10.27 8.86
N PHE A 76 21.83 -10.51 9.71
CA PHE A 76 21.91 -11.47 10.80
C PHE A 76 22.11 -12.91 10.31
N ASN A 77 21.34 -13.35 9.31
CA ASN A 77 21.43 -14.71 8.78
C ASN A 77 22.65 -14.93 7.88
N SER A 78 23.29 -13.86 7.40
CA SER A 78 24.49 -13.93 6.55
C SER A 78 25.81 -13.77 7.32
N LYS A 79 25.77 -13.76 8.66
CA LYS A 79 26.94 -13.53 9.53
C LYS A 79 28.05 -14.59 9.36
N GLU A 80 27.69 -15.83 9.09
CA GLU A 80 28.62 -16.96 9.00
C GLU A 80 29.18 -17.18 7.59
N GLY A 81 28.92 -16.24 6.66
CA GLY A 81 29.28 -16.32 5.25
C GLY A 81 28.06 -16.61 4.37
N GLY A 82 28.15 -16.27 3.08
CA GLY A 82 27.02 -16.40 2.14
C GLY A 82 26.05 -15.20 2.16
N PHE A 83 25.03 -15.24 1.31
CA PHE A 83 23.97 -14.22 1.24
C PHE A 83 22.60 -14.87 1.37
N TYR A 84 22.04 -14.83 2.58
CA TYR A 84 20.74 -15.42 2.89
C TYR A 84 19.67 -14.34 2.99
N LYS A 85 19.11 -13.96 1.84
CA LYS A 85 18.04 -12.97 1.76
C LYS A 85 16.86 -13.40 2.66
N THR A 86 16.64 -12.64 3.72
CA THR A 86 15.61 -12.93 4.71
C THR A 86 14.63 -11.77 4.74
N THR A 87 13.52 -11.91 4.02
CA THR A 87 12.52 -10.86 3.85
C THR A 87 11.64 -10.71 5.09
N VAL A 88 11.45 -9.47 5.52
CA VAL A 88 10.52 -9.08 6.58
C VAL A 88 9.48 -8.14 5.99
N GLY A 89 8.24 -8.21 6.46
CA GLY A 89 7.22 -7.22 6.12
C GLY A 89 6.00 -7.32 7.01
N ARG A 90 5.32 -6.19 7.17
CA ARG A 90 4.16 -6.05 8.08
C ARG A 90 3.03 -7.05 7.80
N VAL A 91 2.91 -7.55 6.56
CA VAL A 91 1.90 -8.55 6.18
C VAL A 91 2.51 -9.95 6.03
N GLN A 92 3.54 -10.09 5.18
CA GLN A 92 4.13 -11.41 4.88
C GLN A 92 4.65 -12.14 6.13
N THR A 93 5.28 -11.43 7.07
CA THR A 93 5.90 -12.03 8.26
C THR A 93 4.88 -12.58 9.24
N PRO A 94 3.84 -11.83 9.69
CA PRO A 94 2.81 -12.41 10.54
C PRO A 94 1.99 -13.49 9.83
N THR A 95 1.77 -13.39 8.52
CA THR A 95 1.13 -14.48 7.76
C THR A 95 1.96 -15.77 7.81
N LEU A 96 3.28 -15.69 7.64
CA LEU A 96 4.17 -16.84 7.79
C LEU A 96 4.14 -17.38 9.22
N ALA A 97 4.14 -16.51 10.23
CA ALA A 97 4.09 -16.92 11.64
C ALA A 97 2.84 -17.78 11.95
N ILE A 98 1.68 -17.42 11.40
CA ILE A 98 0.44 -18.22 11.54
C ILE A 98 0.62 -19.64 10.96
N LEU A 99 1.30 -19.77 9.82
CA LEU A 99 1.56 -21.08 9.21
C LEU A 99 2.53 -21.91 10.05
N VAL A 100 3.61 -21.30 10.53
CA VAL A 100 4.60 -21.97 11.40
C VAL A 100 3.95 -22.43 12.70
N GLU A 101 3.19 -21.57 13.37
CA GLU A 101 2.49 -21.93 14.61
C GLU A 101 1.49 -23.09 14.39
N ARG A 102 0.83 -23.12 13.23
CA ARG A 102 -0.07 -24.22 12.87
C ARG A 102 0.70 -25.53 12.64
N GLU A 103 1.84 -25.47 11.96
CA GLU A 103 2.68 -26.64 11.70
C GLU A 103 3.24 -27.22 13.00
N ASP A 104 3.73 -26.37 13.91
CA ASP A 104 4.27 -26.81 15.21
C ASP A 104 3.21 -27.55 16.03
N ARG A 105 1.96 -27.05 16.04
CA ARG A 105 0.83 -27.72 16.70
C ARG A 105 0.48 -29.08 16.09
N ILE A 106 0.78 -29.29 14.80
CA ILE A 106 0.52 -30.56 14.10
C ILE A 106 1.65 -31.56 14.38
N ARG A 107 2.89 -31.10 14.48
CA ARG A 107 4.07 -31.96 14.67
C ARG A 107 4.28 -32.42 16.11
N GLY A 108 3.84 -31.64 17.10
CA GLY A 108 3.98 -31.95 18.53
C GLY A 108 5.24 -31.38 19.14
#